data_AF-A0AAN8KRR8-F1
#
_entry.id   AF-A0AAN8KRR8-F1
#
_cell.length_a   1.000
_cell.length_b   1.000
_cell.length_c   1.000
_cell.angle_alpha   90.00
_cell.angle_beta   90.00
_cell.angle_gamma   90.00
#
_symmetry.space_group_name_H-M   'P 1'
#
loop_
_entity.id
_entity.type
_entity.pdbx_description
1 polymer ?
#
loop_
_entity_poly.entity_id
_entity_poly.type
_entity_poly.pdbx_seq_one_letter_code
_entity_poly.pdbx_strand_id
1 'polypeptide(L)'
;RVCPRGQVFSDCVSSCPPSCSSPQPPASGQCREECVGGCECPLGLYLHQGLCLRRDDCPCFHRRHTYQSGNTIQQRCNTCVCRAGAWQCSGERCAAQCSLMGGLQVSTFDKKRYSLQGGDCGFTAVEDFVYRKLVVNIRGGECVMGGGQGCLREMSVTALRTTVTITDTGAVTLNSQREALPVVTADLVVRRASSSFLVVQAFGAQILWHLDGPLALITLQPVFAHKIRGLCGTLTWNQHDDFTTPEGDVENTVSSFASKFTTGDCLPPRAAPLDPCGSYSQRRQYAESVCSVIHSPVFQ
;
A
#
# COMPACT_ATOMS: atom_id res chain seq x y z
N ARG A 1 41.65 -35.15 13.57
CA ARG A 1 41.26 -33.78 13.14
C ARG A 1 40.14 -33.33 14.08
N VAL A 2 40.18 -32.12 14.64
CA VAL A 2 39.20 -31.64 15.65
C VAL A 2 38.33 -30.56 15.02
N CYS A 3 37.01 -30.72 15.08
CA CYS A 3 36.04 -29.76 14.58
C CYS A 3 35.36 -28.99 15.73
N PRO A 4 35.07 -27.69 15.55
CA PRO A 4 34.50 -26.88 16.60
C PRO A 4 32.99 -27.14 16.78
N ARG A 5 32.48 -26.82 17.98
CA ARG A 5 31.04 -26.53 18.21
C ARG A 5 30.06 -27.62 17.73
N GLY A 6 30.41 -28.88 17.93
CA GLY A 6 29.55 -30.04 17.63
C GLY A 6 29.53 -30.47 16.16
N GLN A 7 30.41 -29.90 15.32
CA GLN A 7 30.64 -30.36 13.95
C GLN A 7 31.48 -31.65 13.93
N VAL A 8 31.33 -32.42 12.85
CA VAL A 8 32.09 -33.64 12.60
C VAL A 8 33.01 -33.45 11.40
N PHE A 9 34.18 -34.08 11.44
CA PHE A 9 35.10 -34.07 10.32
C PHE A 9 34.61 -35.04 9.24
N SER A 10 34.64 -34.59 7.97
CA SER A 10 34.27 -35.38 6.80
C SER A 10 35.31 -35.18 5.71
N ASP A 11 35.65 -36.26 4.99
CA ASP A 11 36.64 -36.21 3.90
C ASP A 11 36.08 -35.51 2.65
N CYS A 12 34.76 -35.32 2.57
CA CYS A 12 34.07 -34.74 1.43
C CYS A 12 32.91 -33.84 1.88
N VAL A 13 33.23 -32.61 2.30
CA VAL A 13 32.20 -31.60 2.66
C VAL A 13 31.70 -30.90 1.40
N SER A 14 30.37 -30.83 1.26
CA SER A 14 29.72 -30.09 0.17
C SER A 14 30.12 -28.62 0.16
N SER A 15 30.23 -28.02 -1.02
CA SER A 15 30.38 -26.56 -1.18
C SER A 15 29.15 -25.77 -0.73
N CYS A 16 28.02 -26.45 -0.52
CA CYS A 16 26.75 -25.87 -0.07
C CYS A 16 26.16 -26.70 1.09
N PRO A 17 26.79 -26.72 2.26
CA PRO A 17 26.27 -27.48 3.38
C PRO A 17 24.89 -26.92 3.82
N PRO A 18 23.98 -27.77 4.30
CA PRO A 18 22.67 -27.33 4.77
C PRO A 18 22.83 -26.35 5.94
N SER A 19 22.10 -25.23 5.85
CA SER A 19 22.13 -24.16 6.84
C SER A 19 20.72 -23.72 7.22
N CYS A 20 20.57 -23.01 8.33
CA CYS A 20 19.24 -22.51 8.73
C CYS A 20 18.62 -21.56 7.69
N SER A 21 19.44 -20.87 6.90
CA SER A 21 18.98 -20.01 5.79
C SER A 21 18.75 -20.76 4.48
N SER A 22 19.42 -21.90 4.27
CA SER A 22 19.24 -22.76 3.10
C SER A 22 19.18 -24.22 3.54
N PRO A 23 17.98 -24.69 3.98
CA PRO A 23 17.83 -26.02 4.54
C PRO A 23 17.85 -27.13 3.50
N GLN A 24 17.69 -26.80 2.22
CA GLN A 24 17.87 -27.75 1.12
C GLN A 24 19.13 -27.39 0.34
N PRO A 25 19.92 -28.39 -0.10
CA PRO A 25 20.92 -28.15 -1.13
C PRO A 25 20.18 -27.64 -2.38
N PRO A 26 20.73 -26.65 -3.09
CA PRO A 26 20.10 -26.15 -4.29
C PRO A 26 20.05 -27.23 -5.37
N ALA A 27 19.21 -27.02 -6.40
CA ALA A 27 19.09 -27.94 -7.53
C ALA A 27 20.45 -28.29 -8.15
N SER A 28 20.56 -29.51 -8.70
CA SER A 28 21.76 -30.05 -9.32
C SER A 28 22.44 -29.03 -10.24
N GLY A 29 23.74 -28.79 -10.05
CA GLY A 29 24.52 -27.83 -10.84
C GLY A 29 24.69 -26.43 -10.24
N GLN A 30 24.05 -26.09 -9.12
CA GLN A 30 24.28 -24.81 -8.40
C GLN A 30 25.37 -24.90 -7.32
N CYS A 31 25.80 -26.11 -6.98
CA CYS A 31 26.93 -26.35 -6.09
C CYS A 31 28.06 -27.00 -6.85
N ARG A 32 29.28 -26.67 -6.45
CA ARG A 32 30.47 -27.33 -6.99
C ARG A 32 30.45 -28.79 -6.54
N GLU A 33 30.52 -29.70 -7.50
CA GLU A 33 30.57 -31.17 -7.29
C GLU A 33 31.86 -31.59 -6.57
N GLU A 34 32.92 -30.80 -6.70
CA GLU A 34 34.18 -31.03 -6.01
C GLU A 34 34.05 -30.66 -4.53
N CYS A 35 34.17 -31.67 -3.67
CA CYS A 35 34.22 -31.52 -2.22
C CYS A 35 35.67 -31.53 -1.72
N VAL A 36 35.87 -30.96 -0.54
CA VAL A 36 37.16 -30.98 0.18
C VAL A 36 36.96 -31.48 1.60
N GLY A 37 38.00 -32.07 2.18
CA GLY A 37 37.96 -32.49 3.58
C GLY A 37 37.79 -31.30 4.52
N GLY A 38 36.81 -31.37 5.41
CA GLY A 38 36.40 -30.25 6.25
C GLY A 38 35.51 -30.65 7.41
N CYS A 39 34.97 -29.65 8.11
CA CYS A 39 34.00 -29.85 9.18
C CYS A 39 32.59 -29.57 8.65
N GLU A 40 31.64 -30.44 8.99
CA GLU A 40 30.24 -30.28 8.65
C GLU A 40 29.31 -30.62 9.82
N CYS A 41 28.05 -30.23 9.73
CA CYS A 41 27.07 -30.61 10.72
C CYS A 41 26.67 -32.08 10.57
N PRO A 42 26.44 -32.80 11.69
CA PRO A 42 25.85 -34.12 11.64
C PRO A 42 24.54 -34.17 10.85
N LEU A 43 24.24 -35.33 10.27
CA LEU A 43 22.98 -35.54 9.54
C LEU A 43 21.76 -35.10 10.36
N GLY A 44 20.89 -34.31 9.74
CA GLY A 44 19.68 -33.76 10.38
C GLY A 44 19.88 -32.44 11.14
N LEU A 45 21.12 -31.92 11.22
CA LEU A 45 21.42 -30.61 11.80
C LEU A 45 21.83 -29.59 10.72
N TYR A 46 21.62 -28.32 11.03
CA TYR A 46 21.77 -27.19 10.12
C TYR A 46 22.78 -26.20 10.66
N LEU A 47 23.68 -25.74 9.80
CA LEU A 47 24.71 -24.77 10.18
C LEU A 47 24.09 -23.37 10.39
N HIS A 48 24.43 -22.75 11.52
CA HIS A 48 24.13 -21.35 11.82
C HIS A 48 25.23 -20.74 12.70
N GLN A 49 25.93 -19.73 12.19
CA GLN A 49 27.03 -19.03 12.91
C GLN A 49 28.06 -20.00 13.56
N GLY A 50 28.36 -21.10 12.86
CA GLY A 50 29.30 -22.13 13.31
C GLY A 50 28.74 -23.16 14.30
N LEU A 51 27.45 -23.08 14.65
CA LEU A 51 26.73 -24.06 15.47
C LEU A 51 25.86 -24.96 14.59
N CYS A 52 25.66 -26.21 15.02
CA CYS A 52 24.74 -27.15 14.39
C CYS A 52 23.43 -27.19 15.18
N LEU A 53 22.35 -26.69 14.58
CA LEU A 53 21.03 -26.58 15.20
C LEU A 53 20.07 -27.61 14.60
N ARG A 54 19.07 -28.04 15.39
CA ARG A 54 17.93 -28.76 14.81
C ARG A 54 17.13 -27.78 13.95
N ARG A 55 16.40 -28.31 12.98
CA ARG A 55 15.58 -27.48 12.09
C ARG A 55 14.66 -26.57 12.90
N ASP A 56 13.97 -27.09 13.90
CA ASP A 56 13.01 -26.34 14.72
C ASP A 56 13.66 -25.23 15.57
N ASP A 57 14.96 -25.32 15.83
CA ASP A 57 15.72 -24.30 16.57
C ASP A 57 16.32 -23.22 15.65
N CYS A 58 16.17 -23.37 14.33
CA CYS A 58 16.71 -22.40 13.38
C CYS A 58 16.04 -21.02 13.53
N PRO A 59 16.83 -19.94 13.65
CA PRO A 59 16.30 -18.59 13.75
C PRO A 59 15.81 -18.05 12.40
N CYS A 60 14.92 -17.08 12.45
CA CYS A 60 14.38 -16.38 11.28
C CYS A 60 14.98 -14.99 11.14
N PHE A 61 15.01 -14.48 9.92
CA PHE A 61 15.55 -13.15 9.63
C PHE A 61 14.43 -12.22 9.14
N HIS A 62 14.39 -10.99 9.68
CA HIS A 62 13.48 -9.95 9.21
C HIS A 62 14.09 -8.56 9.41
N ARG A 63 14.13 -7.74 8.36
CA ARG A 63 14.67 -6.36 8.37
C ARG A 63 16.01 -6.23 9.09
N ARG A 64 16.99 -7.07 8.72
CA ARG A 64 18.35 -7.15 9.30
C ARG A 64 18.43 -7.60 10.77
N HIS A 65 17.32 -8.01 11.38
CA HIS A 65 17.30 -8.60 12.71
C HIS A 65 17.14 -10.13 12.65
N THR A 66 17.72 -10.81 13.63
CA THR A 66 17.63 -12.26 13.83
C THR A 66 16.67 -12.55 14.97
N TYR A 67 15.74 -13.47 14.77
CA TYR A 67 14.67 -13.84 15.70
C TYR A 67 14.77 -15.32 16.03
N GLN A 68 14.67 -15.65 17.31
CA GLN A 68 14.72 -17.04 17.76
C GLN A 68 13.43 -17.79 17.37
N SER A 69 13.51 -19.11 17.34
CA SER A 69 12.33 -19.95 17.14
C SER A 69 11.25 -19.62 18.18
N GLY A 70 9.99 -19.56 17.73
CA GLY A 70 8.84 -19.14 18.53
C GLY A 70 8.65 -17.62 18.67
N ASN A 71 9.63 -16.79 18.29
CA ASN A 71 9.44 -15.33 18.29
C ASN A 71 8.37 -14.91 17.28
N THR A 72 7.68 -13.81 17.59
CA THR A 72 6.59 -13.29 16.76
C THR A 72 6.88 -11.89 16.27
N ILE A 73 6.48 -11.60 15.03
CA ILE A 73 6.43 -10.24 14.48
C ILE A 73 5.04 -9.94 13.93
N GLN A 74 4.67 -8.66 13.93
CA GLN A 74 3.48 -8.18 13.25
C GLN A 74 3.86 -7.71 11.84
N GLN A 75 3.22 -8.29 10.83
CA GLN A 75 3.31 -7.84 9.44
C GLN A 75 1.94 -7.34 8.98
N ARG A 76 1.78 -6.01 8.95
CA ARG A 76 0.46 -5.36 8.76
C ARG A 76 -0.51 -5.82 9.85
N CYS A 77 -1.56 -6.56 9.49
CA CYS A 77 -2.52 -7.15 10.43
C CYS A 77 -2.22 -8.62 10.75
N ASN A 78 -1.21 -9.21 10.12
CA ASN A 78 -0.90 -10.63 10.27
C ASN A 78 0.15 -10.86 11.35
N THR A 79 -0.07 -11.92 12.13
CA THR A 79 0.90 -12.40 13.11
C THR A 79 1.77 -13.46 12.46
N CYS A 80 3.08 -13.24 12.46
CA CYS A 80 4.05 -14.18 11.93
C CYS A 80 4.88 -14.79 13.06
N VAL A 81 4.93 -16.11 13.12
CA VAL A 81 5.72 -16.86 14.10
C VAL A 81 6.93 -17.45 13.40
N CYS A 82 8.12 -17.25 13.97
CA CYS A 82 9.33 -17.90 13.50
C CYS A 82 9.29 -19.38 13.86
N ARG A 83 9.34 -20.25 12.86
CA ARG A 83 9.39 -21.70 13.03
C ARG A 83 10.27 -22.30 11.97
N ALA A 84 11.20 -23.16 12.38
CA ALA A 84 12.05 -23.89 11.45
C ALA A 84 12.83 -22.99 10.45
N GLY A 85 13.33 -21.83 10.91
CA GLY A 85 14.03 -20.86 10.07
C GLY A 85 13.14 -20.09 9.08
N ALA A 86 11.81 -20.27 9.12
CA ALA A 86 10.86 -19.61 8.22
C ALA A 86 9.76 -18.87 9.00
N TRP A 87 9.24 -17.80 8.40
CA TRP A 87 8.09 -17.07 8.93
C TRP A 87 6.79 -17.76 8.53
N GLN A 88 6.03 -18.22 9.51
CA GLN A 88 4.67 -18.72 9.32
C GLN A 88 3.69 -17.63 9.74
N CYS A 89 3.07 -16.98 8.77
CA CYS A 89 2.15 -15.86 8.99
C CYS A 89 0.70 -16.30 8.88
N SER A 90 -0.19 -15.67 9.66
CA SER A 90 -1.62 -15.72 9.38
C SER A 90 -1.93 -15.19 7.98
N GLY A 91 -3.02 -15.68 7.37
CA GLY A 91 -3.44 -15.35 6.01
C GLY A 91 -4.54 -14.28 5.94
N GLU A 92 -4.67 -13.44 6.96
CA GLU A 92 -5.74 -12.46 7.06
C GLU A 92 -5.56 -11.37 6.01
N ARG A 93 -6.69 -11.00 5.40
CA ARG A 93 -6.74 -9.82 4.53
C ARG A 93 -6.74 -8.59 5.42
N CYS A 94 -5.80 -7.69 5.20
CA CYS A 94 -5.68 -6.45 5.98
C CYS A 94 -6.44 -5.31 5.33
N ALA A 95 -6.75 -4.28 6.12
CA ALA A 95 -7.22 -3.01 5.58
C ALA A 95 -6.27 -2.51 4.48
N ALA A 96 -6.84 -1.95 3.42
CA ALA A 96 -6.09 -1.39 2.31
C ALA A 96 -6.34 0.11 2.21
N GLN A 97 -5.37 0.80 1.62
CA GLN A 97 -5.37 2.25 1.51
C GLN A 97 -5.21 2.66 0.05
N CYS A 98 -6.17 3.46 -0.41
CA CYS A 98 -6.12 4.24 -1.63
C CYS A 98 -5.60 5.65 -1.30
N SER A 99 -4.80 6.24 -2.19
CA SER A 99 -4.33 7.61 -2.06
C SER A 99 -4.64 8.41 -3.32
N LEU A 100 -5.13 9.62 -3.11
CA LEU A 100 -5.40 10.61 -4.15
C LEU A 100 -4.52 11.82 -3.86
N MET A 101 -3.63 12.17 -4.78
CA MET A 101 -2.64 13.24 -4.57
C MET A 101 -2.60 14.22 -5.74
N GLY A 102 -2.51 15.52 -5.43
CA GLY A 102 -2.32 16.57 -6.43
C GLY A 102 -3.41 16.58 -7.49
N GLY A 103 -3.00 16.60 -8.75
CA GLY A 103 -3.89 16.45 -9.91
C GLY A 103 -4.25 15.02 -10.19
N LEU A 104 -4.85 14.34 -9.20
CA LEU A 104 -5.35 12.97 -9.30
C LEU A 104 -4.28 11.95 -9.71
N GLN A 105 -3.13 11.99 -9.05
CA GLN A 105 -2.28 10.80 -8.95
C GLN A 105 -2.97 9.82 -8.00
N VAL A 106 -3.44 8.70 -8.54
CA VAL A 106 -4.18 7.68 -7.80
C VAL A 106 -3.28 6.49 -7.55
N SER A 107 -3.26 6.02 -6.30
CA SER A 107 -2.84 4.66 -5.96
C SER A 107 -4.08 3.94 -5.44
N THR A 108 -4.51 2.88 -6.14
CA THR A 108 -5.67 2.06 -5.75
C THR A 108 -5.40 1.30 -4.44
N PHE A 109 -6.44 0.65 -3.93
CA PHE A 109 -6.32 -0.27 -2.80
C PHE A 109 -5.31 -1.41 -3.06
N ASP A 110 -5.26 -1.88 -4.30
CA ASP A 110 -4.41 -3.00 -4.75
C ASP A 110 -3.07 -2.53 -5.34
N LYS A 111 -2.74 -1.25 -5.14
CA LYS A 111 -1.45 -0.61 -5.45
C LYS A 111 -1.16 -0.38 -6.93
N LYS A 112 -2.16 -0.47 -7.80
CA LYS A 112 -2.08 0.09 -9.15
C LYS A 112 -1.96 1.61 -9.07
N ARG A 113 -1.01 2.17 -9.82
CA ARG A 113 -0.75 3.62 -9.87
C ARG A 113 -1.05 4.16 -11.25
N TYR A 114 -1.74 5.30 -11.30
CA TYR A 114 -2.02 6.01 -12.54
C TYR A 114 -2.33 7.48 -12.25
N SER A 115 -2.34 8.32 -13.30
CA SER A 115 -2.54 9.75 -13.17
C SER A 115 -3.61 10.24 -14.14
N LEU A 116 -4.47 11.15 -13.70
CA LEU A 116 -5.59 11.70 -14.48
C LEU A 116 -5.49 13.23 -14.59
N GLN A 117 -5.86 13.77 -15.74
CA GLN A 117 -6.15 15.20 -15.91
C GLN A 117 -7.65 15.38 -15.89
N GLY A 118 -8.19 15.72 -14.71
CA GLY A 118 -9.63 15.86 -14.48
C GLY A 118 -10.18 17.29 -14.51
N GLY A 119 -9.33 18.33 -14.53
CA GLY A 119 -9.81 19.72 -14.47
C GLY A 119 -10.67 20.00 -13.23
N ASP A 120 -11.74 20.78 -13.40
CA ASP A 120 -12.79 21.06 -12.37
C ASP A 120 -13.92 20.00 -12.39
N CYS A 121 -13.57 18.73 -12.62
CA CYS A 121 -14.56 17.66 -12.63
C CYS A 121 -14.66 16.93 -11.29
N GLY A 122 -15.87 16.43 -11.04
CA GLY A 122 -16.14 15.49 -9.96
C GLY A 122 -15.89 14.05 -10.41
N PHE A 123 -15.46 13.20 -9.48
CA PHE A 123 -15.25 11.77 -9.70
C PHE A 123 -15.70 10.95 -8.50
N THR A 124 -16.21 9.76 -8.77
CA THR A 124 -16.47 8.75 -7.74
C THR A 124 -15.17 8.01 -7.42
N ALA A 125 -14.59 8.28 -6.25
CA ALA A 125 -13.39 7.59 -5.78
C ALA A 125 -13.72 6.18 -5.28
N VAL A 126 -14.82 6.05 -4.53
CA VAL A 126 -15.32 4.79 -3.98
C VAL A 126 -16.84 4.79 -4.01
N GLU A 127 -17.45 3.72 -4.49
CA GLU A 127 -18.87 3.42 -4.38
C GLU A 127 -19.01 1.96 -3.90
N ASP A 128 -19.67 1.75 -2.77
CA ASP A 128 -20.20 0.43 -2.38
C ASP A 128 -21.45 0.12 -3.23
N PHE A 129 -21.24 -0.59 -4.34
CA PHE A 129 -22.30 -0.89 -5.30
C PHE A 129 -23.22 -2.02 -4.85
N VAL A 130 -22.85 -2.77 -3.80
CA VAL A 130 -23.62 -3.92 -3.30
C VAL A 130 -24.60 -3.48 -2.23
N TYR A 131 -24.12 -2.83 -1.16
CA TYR A 131 -24.98 -2.45 -0.04
C TYR A 131 -25.29 -0.95 0.03
N ARG A 132 -24.65 -0.13 -0.83
CA ARG A 132 -24.86 1.32 -0.90
C ARG A 132 -24.63 2.03 0.43
N LYS A 133 -23.70 1.53 1.26
CA LYS A 133 -23.43 2.09 2.58
C LYS A 133 -22.44 3.25 2.55
N LEU A 134 -21.59 3.30 1.52
CA LEU A 134 -20.51 4.27 1.41
C LEU A 134 -20.36 4.75 -0.03
N VAL A 135 -20.34 6.06 -0.22
CA VAL A 135 -19.89 6.72 -1.45
C VAL A 135 -18.90 7.82 -1.08
N VAL A 136 -17.77 7.88 -1.79
CA VAL A 136 -16.77 8.94 -1.65
C VAL A 136 -16.59 9.57 -3.02
N ASN A 137 -17.01 10.83 -3.14
CA ASN A 137 -16.75 11.63 -4.33
C ASN A 137 -15.69 12.68 -4.05
N ILE A 138 -14.91 13.01 -5.07
CA ILE A 138 -13.87 14.03 -5.03
C ILE A 138 -14.10 15.00 -6.18
N ARG A 139 -13.71 16.25 -5.99
CA ARG A 139 -13.72 17.26 -7.05
C ARG A 139 -12.34 17.85 -7.21
N GLY A 140 -11.84 17.82 -8.44
CA GLY A 140 -10.65 18.55 -8.84
C GLY A 140 -10.96 20.04 -9.04
N GLY A 141 -9.94 20.88 -9.11
CA GLY A 141 -10.05 22.27 -9.55
C GLY A 141 -8.65 22.83 -9.82
N GLU A 142 -8.52 24.09 -10.24
CA GLU A 142 -7.20 24.68 -10.46
C GLU A 142 -6.40 24.75 -9.15
N CYS A 143 -5.08 24.55 -9.18
CA CYS A 143 -4.23 24.77 -8.01
C CYS A 143 -3.86 26.25 -7.89
N VAL A 144 -3.89 26.81 -6.67
CA VAL A 144 -3.49 28.22 -6.42
C VAL A 144 -1.96 28.41 -6.52
N MET A 145 -1.16 27.35 -6.35
CA MET A 145 0.29 27.39 -6.47
C MET A 145 0.79 26.36 -7.50
N GLY A 146 1.46 26.85 -8.55
CA GLY A 146 2.05 26.03 -9.61
C GLY A 146 1.05 25.68 -10.71
N GLY A 147 0.99 26.52 -11.75
CA GLY A 147 0.07 26.42 -12.88
C GLY A 147 0.29 25.20 -13.79
N GLY A 148 0.09 24.00 -13.27
CA GLY A 148 0.12 22.76 -14.06
C GLY A 148 -0.45 21.58 -13.28
N GLN A 149 -1.63 21.13 -13.73
CA GLN A 149 -2.50 20.06 -13.17
C GLN A 149 -3.33 20.47 -11.94
N GLY A 150 -4.59 20.01 -11.90
CA GLY A 150 -5.57 20.39 -10.88
C GLY A 150 -5.20 19.91 -9.47
N CYS A 151 -5.93 20.37 -8.46
CA CYS A 151 -5.80 19.97 -7.06
C CYS A 151 -7.14 19.41 -6.58
N LEU A 152 -7.12 18.53 -5.58
CA LEU A 152 -8.30 18.16 -4.84
C LEU A 152 -8.85 19.39 -4.10
N ARG A 153 -10.06 19.82 -4.44
CA ARG A 153 -10.73 21.00 -3.85
C ARG A 153 -11.81 20.63 -2.84
N GLU A 154 -12.48 19.52 -3.09
CA GLU A 154 -13.63 19.11 -2.31
C GLU A 154 -13.70 17.60 -2.27
N MET A 155 -14.14 17.07 -1.13
CA MET A 155 -14.49 15.68 -0.95
C MET A 155 -15.85 15.58 -0.28
N SER A 156 -16.74 14.77 -0.83
CA SER A 156 -17.99 14.39 -0.17
C SER A 156 -17.96 12.92 0.21
N VAL A 157 -18.36 12.64 1.45
CA VAL A 157 -18.50 11.29 1.99
C VAL A 157 -19.95 11.10 2.37
N THR A 158 -20.62 10.18 1.67
CA THR A 158 -21.98 9.76 1.96
C THR A 158 -21.94 8.42 2.66
N ALA A 159 -22.39 8.39 3.91
CA ALA A 159 -22.56 7.18 4.71
C ALA A 159 -24.06 6.96 4.94
N LEU A 160 -24.63 5.90 4.37
CA LEU A 160 -26.09 5.67 4.30
C LEU A 160 -26.86 6.88 3.73
N ARG A 161 -27.40 7.74 4.61
CA ARG A 161 -28.20 8.92 4.24
C ARG A 161 -27.52 10.23 4.62
N THR A 162 -26.40 10.16 5.31
CA THR A 162 -25.69 11.30 5.83
C THR A 162 -24.55 11.66 4.88
N THR A 163 -24.59 12.86 4.32
CA THR A 163 -23.52 13.37 3.45
C THR A 163 -22.76 14.49 4.16
N VAL A 164 -21.44 14.32 4.29
CA VAL A 164 -20.56 15.40 4.70
C VAL A 164 -19.65 15.79 3.55
N THR A 165 -19.54 17.08 3.31
CA THR A 165 -18.59 17.66 2.36
C THR A 165 -17.51 18.41 3.11
N ILE A 166 -16.26 18.24 2.67
CA ILE A 166 -15.07 18.89 3.21
C ILE A 166 -14.36 19.59 2.06
N THR A 167 -14.09 20.88 2.22
CA THR A 167 -13.29 21.67 1.26
C THR A 167 -11.81 21.64 1.61
N ASP A 168 -10.97 22.03 0.65
CA ASP A 168 -9.53 22.26 0.83
C ASP A 168 -9.21 23.31 1.91
N THR A 169 -10.10 24.28 2.14
CA THR A 169 -10.01 25.23 3.26
C THR A 169 -10.37 24.63 4.62
N GLY A 170 -10.82 23.38 4.67
CA GLY A 170 -11.25 22.68 5.87
C GLY A 170 -12.64 23.08 6.37
N ALA A 171 -13.43 23.78 5.54
CA ALA A 171 -14.84 24.01 5.85
C ALA A 171 -15.62 22.69 5.70
N VAL A 172 -16.51 22.42 6.64
CA VAL A 172 -17.30 21.20 6.70
C VAL A 172 -18.77 21.56 6.57
N THR A 173 -19.48 20.86 5.68
CA THR A 173 -20.94 20.96 5.58
C THR A 173 -21.57 19.59 5.77
N LEU A 174 -22.67 19.54 6.52
CA LEU A 174 -23.53 18.38 6.71
C LEU A 174 -24.81 18.64 5.93
N ASN A 175 -25.10 17.82 4.91
CA ASN A 175 -26.28 17.99 4.05
C ASN A 175 -26.45 19.45 3.55
N SER A 176 -25.35 20.05 3.08
CA SER A 176 -25.26 21.44 2.60
C SER A 176 -25.33 22.55 3.65
N GLN A 177 -25.53 22.23 4.93
CA GLN A 177 -25.46 23.20 6.03
C GLN A 177 -24.06 23.22 6.64
N ARG A 178 -23.48 24.41 6.85
CA ARG A 178 -22.15 24.53 7.45
C ARG A 178 -22.17 24.13 8.92
N GLU A 179 -21.24 23.26 9.30
CA GLU A 179 -21.14 22.73 10.66
C GLU A 179 -19.76 22.97 11.26
N ALA A 180 -19.72 23.10 12.59
CA ALA A 180 -18.49 23.12 13.36
C ALA A 180 -18.03 21.69 13.69
N LEU A 181 -16.73 21.48 13.83
CA LEU A 181 -16.18 20.18 14.24
C LEU A 181 -16.19 20.03 15.78
N PRO A 182 -16.41 18.81 16.30
CA PRO A 182 -16.66 17.57 15.56
C PRO A 182 -18.11 17.45 15.08
N VAL A 183 -18.30 16.87 13.89
CA VAL A 183 -19.62 16.45 13.40
C VAL A 183 -19.81 14.98 13.77
N VAL A 184 -20.81 14.67 14.59
CA VAL A 184 -21.10 13.31 15.04
C VAL A 184 -22.54 12.98 14.65
N THR A 185 -22.71 11.92 13.88
CA THR A 185 -24.03 11.41 13.46
C THR A 185 -24.12 9.92 13.76
N ALA A 186 -25.28 9.30 13.52
CA ALA A 186 -25.43 7.86 13.63
C ALA A 186 -24.60 7.08 12.57
N ASP A 187 -24.33 7.70 11.41
CA ASP A 187 -23.74 7.02 10.26
C ASP A 187 -22.24 7.28 10.11
N LEU A 188 -21.79 8.48 10.52
CA LEU A 188 -20.40 8.92 10.38
C LEU A 188 -19.97 9.88 11.49
N VAL A 189 -18.65 10.00 11.64
CA VAL A 189 -18.00 11.00 12.51
C VAL A 189 -16.94 11.74 11.72
N VAL A 190 -16.93 13.07 11.84
CA VAL A 190 -15.88 13.94 11.31
C VAL A 190 -15.25 14.71 12.46
N ARG A 191 -13.92 14.64 12.56
CA ARG A 191 -13.16 15.36 13.60
C ARG A 191 -11.84 15.85 13.07
N ARG A 192 -11.25 16.80 13.79
CA ARG A 192 -9.88 17.25 13.54
C ARG A 192 -8.90 16.27 14.17
N ALA A 193 -8.03 15.67 13.35
CA ALA A 193 -6.98 14.75 13.82
C ALA A 193 -5.70 15.50 14.21
N SER A 194 -5.39 16.60 13.52
CA SER A 194 -4.32 17.54 13.85
C SER A 194 -4.63 18.92 13.24
N SER A 195 -3.72 19.89 13.36
CA SER A 195 -3.82 21.17 12.64
C SER A 195 -3.97 21.00 11.12
N SER A 196 -3.43 19.92 10.57
CA SER A 196 -3.28 19.69 9.13
C SER A 196 -4.19 18.58 8.59
N PHE A 197 -4.93 17.87 9.46
CA PHE A 197 -5.74 16.72 9.04
C PHE A 197 -7.14 16.74 9.63
N LEU A 198 -8.12 16.53 8.77
CA LEU A 198 -9.46 16.09 9.14
C LEU A 198 -9.58 14.58 8.91
N VAL A 199 -10.35 13.91 9.77
CA VAL A 199 -10.63 12.48 9.62
C VAL A 199 -12.14 12.24 9.62
N VAL A 200 -12.60 11.47 8.64
CA VAL A 200 -13.95 10.94 8.53
C VAL A 200 -13.92 9.44 8.84
N GLN A 201 -14.80 8.96 9.71
CA GLN A 201 -14.90 7.54 10.05
C GLN A 201 -16.35 7.06 9.87
N ALA A 202 -16.55 5.97 9.13
CA ALA A 202 -17.87 5.39 8.86
C ALA A 202 -17.76 3.91 8.49
N PHE A 203 -18.48 3.00 9.17
CA PHE A 203 -18.61 1.57 8.80
C PHE A 203 -17.29 0.80 8.50
N GLY A 204 -16.16 1.16 9.11
CA GLY A 204 -14.85 0.57 8.80
C GLY A 204 -14.10 1.24 7.66
N ALA A 205 -14.61 2.35 7.13
CA ALA A 205 -13.86 3.32 6.34
C ALA A 205 -13.26 4.40 7.24
N GLN A 206 -12.04 4.79 6.92
CA GLN A 206 -11.36 5.95 7.49
C GLN A 206 -10.78 6.79 6.36
N ILE A 207 -11.15 8.06 6.30
CA ILE A 207 -10.66 8.99 5.29
C ILE A 207 -9.90 10.11 5.99
N LEU A 208 -8.63 10.30 5.63
CA LEU A 208 -7.80 11.42 6.06
C LEU A 208 -7.73 12.45 4.94
N TRP A 209 -8.11 13.68 5.25
CA TRP A 209 -8.06 14.83 4.36
C TRP A 209 -7.00 15.81 4.85
N HIS A 210 -5.95 16.00 4.05
CA HIS A 210 -4.85 16.90 4.36
C HIS A 210 -5.21 18.34 3.96
N LEU A 211 -5.05 19.29 4.88
CA LEU A 211 -5.40 20.70 4.68
C LEU A 211 -4.24 21.52 4.09
N ASP A 212 -3.00 21.11 4.35
CA ASP A 212 -1.80 21.84 3.87
C ASP A 212 -1.34 21.36 2.48
N GLY A 213 -2.15 20.57 1.78
CA GLY A 213 -1.85 20.11 0.44
C GLY A 213 -2.88 19.11 -0.09
N PRO A 214 -2.89 18.85 -1.40
CA PRO A 214 -3.95 18.08 -2.06
C PRO A 214 -3.75 16.56 -1.86
N LEU A 215 -3.92 16.07 -0.63
CA LEU A 215 -3.79 14.64 -0.30
C LEU A 215 -5.03 14.13 0.43
N ALA A 216 -5.68 13.12 -0.15
CA ALA A 216 -6.70 12.32 0.52
C ALA A 216 -6.24 10.86 0.62
N LEU A 217 -6.36 10.28 1.82
CA LEU A 217 -6.07 8.87 2.08
C LEU A 217 -7.35 8.17 2.49
N ILE A 218 -7.80 7.20 1.71
CA ILE A 218 -9.01 6.42 1.98
C ILE A 218 -8.55 5.03 2.40
N THR A 219 -8.86 4.63 3.63
CA THR A 219 -8.54 3.30 4.16
C THR A 219 -9.83 2.53 4.39
N LEU A 220 -9.96 1.34 3.80
CA LEU A 220 -11.11 0.46 3.96
C LEU A 220 -10.73 -0.84 4.65
N GLN A 221 -11.55 -1.26 5.60
CA GLN A 221 -11.47 -2.60 6.18
C GLN A 221 -11.84 -3.68 5.14
N PRO A 222 -11.33 -4.92 5.30
CA PRO A 222 -11.56 -6.03 4.36
C PRO A 222 -13.04 -6.37 4.09
N VAL A 223 -13.95 -5.94 4.97
CA VAL A 223 -15.40 -6.13 4.79
C VAL A 223 -15.95 -5.52 3.50
N PHE A 224 -15.25 -4.53 2.92
CA PHE A 224 -15.58 -3.88 1.65
C PHE A 224 -15.05 -4.62 0.41
N ALA A 225 -14.25 -5.67 0.58
CA ALA A 225 -13.68 -6.41 -0.53
C ALA A 225 -14.77 -6.95 -1.46
N HIS A 226 -14.53 -6.86 -2.77
CA HIS A 226 -15.45 -7.28 -3.84
C HIS A 226 -16.81 -6.57 -3.86
N LYS A 227 -16.98 -5.48 -3.11
CA LYS A 227 -18.24 -4.73 -3.01
C LYS A 227 -18.11 -3.27 -3.42
N ILE A 228 -16.88 -2.83 -3.70
CA ILE A 228 -16.58 -1.46 -4.05
C ILE A 228 -16.07 -1.36 -5.48
N ARG A 229 -16.26 -0.19 -6.07
CA ARG A 229 -15.69 0.24 -7.35
C ARG A 229 -15.46 1.74 -7.31
N GLY A 230 -14.78 2.29 -8.31
CA GLY A 230 -14.42 3.71 -8.38
C GLY A 230 -12.95 3.88 -8.72
N LEU A 231 -12.47 5.13 -8.74
CA LEU A 231 -11.05 5.39 -9.01
C LEU A 231 -10.10 4.64 -8.07
N CYS A 232 -10.53 4.29 -6.86
CA CYS A 232 -9.70 3.51 -5.94
C CYS A 232 -9.61 2.00 -6.24
N GLY A 233 -10.21 1.52 -7.33
CA GLY A 233 -10.16 0.12 -7.74
C GLY A 233 -11.25 -0.75 -7.09
N THR A 234 -10.97 -2.04 -6.94
CA THR A 234 -11.96 -3.10 -6.58
C THR A 234 -11.74 -3.73 -5.19
N LEU A 235 -10.57 -3.50 -4.57
CA LEU A 235 -10.18 -4.08 -3.27
C LEU A 235 -10.25 -5.63 -3.30
N THR A 236 -9.52 -6.25 -4.21
CA THR A 236 -9.45 -7.71 -4.37
C THR A 236 -8.03 -8.25 -4.12
N TRP A 237 -7.09 -7.38 -3.74
CA TRP A 237 -5.65 -7.64 -3.68
C TRP A 237 -5.09 -8.07 -5.04
N ASN A 238 -5.71 -7.65 -6.14
CA ASN A 238 -5.30 -7.94 -7.50
C ASN A 238 -5.39 -6.69 -8.40
N GLN A 239 -4.24 -6.09 -8.69
CA GLN A 239 -4.15 -4.89 -9.53
C GLN A 239 -4.66 -5.04 -10.98
N HIS A 240 -4.87 -6.26 -11.48
CA HIS A 240 -5.30 -6.46 -12.88
C HIS A 240 -6.76 -6.09 -13.11
N ASP A 241 -7.61 -6.20 -12.07
CA ASP A 241 -9.05 -5.90 -12.16
C ASP A 241 -9.42 -4.51 -11.60
N ASP A 242 -8.44 -3.72 -11.16
CA ASP A 242 -8.68 -2.37 -10.63
C ASP A 242 -9.37 -1.40 -11.61
N PHE A 243 -9.35 -1.70 -12.92
CA PHE A 243 -10.07 -0.91 -13.94
C PHE A 243 -11.43 -1.52 -14.32
N THR A 244 -12.05 -2.25 -13.40
CA THR A 244 -13.42 -2.75 -13.57
C THR A 244 -14.42 -1.60 -13.58
N THR A 245 -15.24 -1.55 -14.63
CA THR A 245 -16.26 -0.53 -14.86
C THR A 245 -17.56 -0.87 -14.11
N PRO A 246 -18.53 0.07 -14.07
CA PRO A 246 -19.87 -0.24 -13.59
C PRO A 246 -20.60 -1.35 -14.38
N GLU A 247 -20.26 -1.53 -15.65
CA GLU A 247 -20.81 -2.57 -16.53
C GLU A 247 -20.15 -3.95 -16.33
N GLY A 248 -19.04 -4.01 -15.59
CA GLY A 248 -18.37 -5.25 -15.19
C GLY A 248 -17.24 -5.69 -16.13
N ASP A 249 -16.97 -4.94 -17.20
CA ASP A 249 -15.79 -5.12 -18.05
C ASP A 249 -14.55 -4.44 -17.44
N VAL A 250 -13.36 -4.84 -17.89
CA VAL A 250 -12.09 -4.27 -17.44
C VAL A 250 -11.48 -3.43 -18.55
N GLU A 251 -11.32 -2.14 -18.27
CA GLU A 251 -10.74 -1.20 -19.20
C GLU A 251 -9.21 -1.27 -19.22
N ASN A 252 -8.63 -1.04 -20.40
CA ASN A 252 -7.17 -1.11 -20.59
C ASN A 252 -6.49 0.26 -20.52
N THR A 253 -7.26 1.35 -20.57
CA THR A 253 -6.72 2.71 -20.53
C THR A 253 -7.27 3.48 -19.33
N VAL A 254 -6.45 4.39 -18.81
CA VAL A 254 -6.81 5.27 -17.70
C VAL A 254 -7.99 6.18 -18.06
N SER A 255 -8.01 6.72 -19.29
CA SER A 255 -9.06 7.62 -19.75
C SER A 255 -10.42 6.93 -19.91
N SER A 256 -10.45 5.72 -20.52
CA SER A 256 -11.69 4.96 -20.71
C SER A 256 -12.27 4.53 -19.36
N PHE A 257 -11.43 4.02 -18.47
CA PHE A 257 -11.81 3.69 -17.10
C PHE A 257 -12.36 4.90 -16.33
N ALA A 258 -11.59 6.00 -16.25
CA ALA A 258 -11.98 7.14 -15.43
C ALA A 258 -13.23 7.86 -15.94
N SER A 259 -13.48 7.83 -17.25
CA SER A 259 -14.72 8.36 -17.84
C SER A 259 -15.98 7.70 -17.27
N LYS A 260 -15.90 6.43 -16.86
CA LYS A 260 -17.02 5.69 -16.23
C LYS A 260 -17.35 6.17 -14.82
N PHE A 261 -16.44 6.91 -14.18
CA PHE A 261 -16.57 7.39 -12.80
C PHE A 261 -16.58 8.92 -12.71
N THR A 262 -16.65 9.62 -13.84
CA THR A 262 -16.87 11.06 -13.88
C THR A 262 -18.29 11.39 -13.43
N THR A 263 -18.45 12.40 -12.57
CA THR A 263 -19.76 12.86 -12.09
C THR A 263 -20.07 14.24 -12.65
N GLY A 264 -21.32 14.46 -13.06
CA GLY A 264 -21.77 15.73 -13.66
C GLY A 264 -21.40 15.87 -15.14
N ASP A 265 -21.78 17.00 -15.73
CA ASP A 265 -21.48 17.31 -17.13
C ASP A 265 -20.02 17.75 -17.28
N CYS A 266 -19.16 16.79 -17.62
CA CYS A 266 -17.73 16.97 -17.70
C CYS A 266 -17.13 16.38 -18.97
N LEU A 267 -16.08 17.02 -19.48
CA LEU A 267 -15.33 16.46 -20.59
C LEU A 267 -14.63 15.16 -20.16
N PRO A 268 -14.46 14.19 -21.07
CA PRO A 268 -13.75 12.95 -20.76
C PRO A 268 -12.35 13.22 -20.21
N PRO A 269 -11.98 12.64 -19.06
CA PRO A 269 -10.66 12.82 -18.48
C PRO A 269 -9.57 12.22 -19.38
N ARG A 270 -8.38 12.81 -19.32
CA ARG A 270 -7.21 12.31 -20.05
C ARG A 270 -6.22 11.65 -19.10
N ALA A 271 -5.54 10.61 -19.56
CA ALA A 271 -4.37 10.09 -18.87
C ALA A 271 -3.29 11.18 -18.79
N ALA A 272 -2.75 11.40 -17.60
CA ALA A 272 -1.59 12.29 -17.43
C ALA A 272 -0.29 11.50 -17.63
N PRO A 273 0.79 12.13 -18.13
CA PRO A 273 2.11 11.53 -18.16
C PRO A 273 2.54 11.11 -16.75
N LEU A 274 3.13 9.91 -16.62
CA LEU A 274 3.71 9.45 -15.36
C LEU A 274 5.01 10.19 -15.01
N ASP A 275 5.73 10.72 -16.02
CA ASP A 275 6.96 11.49 -15.84
C ASP A 275 6.84 12.93 -16.40
N PRO A 276 6.38 13.89 -15.57
CA PRO A 276 6.35 15.29 -15.95
C PRO A 276 7.74 15.89 -16.22
N CYS A 277 8.81 15.36 -15.62
CA CYS A 277 10.17 15.89 -15.81
C CYS A 277 10.72 15.59 -17.21
N GLY A 278 10.18 14.60 -17.91
CA GLY A 278 10.44 14.39 -19.34
C GLY A 278 9.91 15.53 -20.20
N SER A 279 8.70 16.03 -19.90
CA SER A 279 8.07 17.15 -20.61
C SER A 279 8.58 18.52 -20.15
N TYR A 280 8.88 18.67 -18.86
CA TYR A 280 9.37 19.89 -18.24
C TYR A 280 10.83 19.74 -17.78
N SER A 281 11.71 19.38 -18.72
CA SER A 281 13.12 19.06 -18.46
C SER A 281 13.88 20.17 -17.71
N GLN A 282 13.52 21.42 -17.93
CA GLN A 282 14.09 22.59 -17.24
C GLN A 282 13.86 22.58 -15.72
N ARG A 283 12.82 21.89 -15.23
CA ARG A 283 12.51 21.77 -13.80
C ARG A 283 13.14 20.54 -13.15
N ARG A 284 13.71 19.63 -13.93
CA ARG A 284 14.21 18.34 -13.47
C ARG A 284 15.28 18.48 -12.38
N GLN A 285 16.31 19.29 -12.64
CA GLN A 285 17.43 19.46 -11.69
C GLN A 285 16.96 20.01 -10.34
N TYR A 286 16.02 20.96 -10.35
CA TYR A 286 15.42 21.50 -9.14
C TYR A 286 14.56 20.45 -8.40
N ALA A 287 13.75 19.67 -9.13
CA ALA A 287 12.94 18.63 -8.52
C ALA A 287 13.81 17.53 -7.87
N GLU A 288 14.85 17.07 -8.57
CA GLU A 288 15.79 16.06 -8.07
C GLU A 288 16.55 16.56 -6.83
N SER A 289 16.98 17.83 -6.82
CA SER A 289 17.69 18.38 -5.67
C SER A 289 16.81 18.49 -4.42
N VAL A 290 15.60 19.02 -4.54
CA VAL A 290 14.67 19.19 -3.41
C VAL A 290 14.14 17.83 -2.92
N CYS A 291 13.78 16.92 -3.83
CA CYS A 291 13.20 15.63 -3.46
C CYS A 291 14.24 14.63 -2.95
N SER A 292 15.54 14.83 -3.20
CA SER A 292 16.61 13.93 -2.75
C SER A 292 16.61 13.67 -1.24
N VAL A 293 16.07 14.60 -0.44
CA VAL A 293 15.95 14.49 1.02
C VAL A 293 15.22 13.22 1.47
N ILE A 294 14.26 12.70 0.68
CA ILE A 294 13.52 11.47 1.03
C ILE A 294 14.39 10.21 1.01
N HIS A 295 15.58 10.29 0.41
CA HIS A 295 16.59 9.23 0.41
C HIS A 295 17.68 9.43 1.47
N SER A 296 17.62 10.53 2.21
CA SER A 296 18.57 10.82 3.28
C SER A 296 18.42 9.83 4.45
N PRO A 297 19.45 9.69 5.32
CA PRO A 297 19.40 8.79 6.47
C PRO A 297 18.23 9.03 7.44
N VAL A 298 17.60 10.21 7.40
CA VAL A 298 16.42 10.52 8.23
C VAL A 298 15.22 9.64 7.86
N PHE A 299 15.15 9.19 6.61
CA PHE A 299 14.05 8.39 6.06
C PHE A 299 14.43 6.93 5.76
N GLN A 300 15.60 6.46 6.22
CA GLN A 300 16.09 5.07 6.06
C GLN A 300 15.81 4.23 7.31
#